data_AF-A0A8H8XLW0-F1
#
_entry.id   AF-A0A8H8XLW0-F1
#
_cell.length_a   1.000
_cell.length_b   1.000
_cell.length_c   1.000
_cell.angle_alpha   90.00
_cell.angle_beta   90.00
_cell.angle_gamma   90.00
#
_symmetry.space_group_name_H-M   'P 1'
#
loop_
_entity.id
_entity.type
_entity.pdbx_description
1 polymer ?
#
loop_
_entity_poly.entity_id
_entity_poly.type
_entity_poly.pdbx_seq_one_letter_code
_entity_poly.pdbx_strand_id
1 'polypeptide(L)'
;MKQSLPSRSSRSADKFVVRLPEGMRARIAEVARHYHRSMNSEIIARLEKTLLAEGSLPSAGSSAAASGELPPHEHQLLQRFRQLPQPQQSALIALLNSAANS
;
A
#
# COMPACT_ATOMS: atom_id res chain seq x y z
N MET A 1 12.57 9.69 24.80
CA MET A 1 12.99 8.34 24.34
C MET A 1 12.61 8.22 22.88
N LYS A 2 13.56 8.05 21.95
CA LYS A 2 13.31 8.01 20.51
C LYS A 2 12.87 6.59 20.13
N GLN A 3 11.60 6.39 19.81
CA GLN A 3 11.12 5.11 19.26
C GLN A 3 11.57 5.01 17.80
N SER A 4 12.55 4.17 17.51
CA SER A 4 12.84 3.75 16.14
C SER A 4 11.83 2.68 15.74
N LEU A 5 10.95 2.99 14.79
CA LEU A 5 10.11 2.01 14.11
C LEU A 5 11.01 0.85 13.64
N PRO A 6 10.68 -0.41 13.94
CA PRO A 6 11.53 -1.53 13.56
C PRO A 6 11.63 -1.57 12.04
N SER A 7 12.83 -1.37 11.50
CA SER A 7 13.09 -1.61 10.09
C SER A 7 12.84 -3.10 9.84
N ARG A 8 11.79 -3.41 9.05
CA ARG A 8 11.52 -4.78 8.60
C ARG A 8 12.63 -5.19 7.63
N SER A 9 13.76 -5.60 8.20
CA SER A 9 14.84 -6.23 7.46
C SER A 9 14.39 -7.61 7.00
N SER A 10 15.07 -8.18 5.99
CA SER A 10 14.85 -9.57 5.56
C SER A 10 14.98 -10.61 6.69
N ARG A 11 15.64 -10.24 7.82
CA ARG A 11 15.80 -11.11 9.00
C ARG A 11 14.55 -11.16 9.88
N SER A 12 13.68 -10.16 9.83
CA SER A 12 12.42 -10.11 10.59
C SER A 12 11.18 -10.42 9.75
N ALA A 13 11.37 -10.81 8.48
CA ALA A 13 10.28 -11.24 7.62
C ALA A 13 9.86 -12.69 7.91
N ASP A 14 8.55 -12.95 7.88
CA ASP A 14 7.99 -14.29 7.98
C ASP A 14 8.45 -15.16 6.81
N LYS A 15 8.76 -16.43 7.11
CA LYS A 15 9.33 -17.37 6.13
C LYS A 15 8.39 -18.55 5.92
N PHE A 16 8.14 -18.87 4.66
CA PHE A 16 7.32 -20.01 4.26
C PHE A 16 8.07 -20.84 3.21
N VAL A 17 8.17 -22.16 3.43
CA VAL A 17 8.87 -23.08 2.52
C VAL A 17 7.85 -23.70 1.56
N VAL A 18 7.97 -23.39 0.27
CA VAL A 18 7.09 -23.90 -0.79
C VAL A 18 7.73 -25.12 -1.45
N ARG A 19 6.96 -26.20 -1.63
CA ARG A 19 7.34 -27.33 -2.49
C ARG A 19 6.84 -27.06 -3.91
N LEU A 20 7.77 -26.97 -4.84
CA LEU A 20 7.47 -26.70 -6.25
C LEU A 20 7.49 -28.00 -7.06
N PRO A 21 6.54 -28.19 -8.00
CA PRO A 21 6.61 -29.29 -8.96
C PRO A 21 7.83 -29.14 -9.89
N GLU A 22 8.14 -30.23 -10.60
CA GLU A 22 9.27 -30.30 -11.51
C GLU A 22 9.25 -29.15 -12.54
N GLY A 23 10.42 -28.57 -12.82
CA GLY A 23 10.59 -27.47 -13.77
C GLY A 23 10.07 -26.10 -13.30
N MET A 24 9.16 -26.02 -12.32
CA MET A 24 8.53 -24.76 -11.93
C MET A 24 9.53 -23.75 -11.34
N ARG A 25 10.52 -24.22 -10.57
CA ARG A 25 11.60 -23.35 -10.04
C ARG A 25 12.40 -22.69 -11.17
N ALA A 26 12.73 -23.43 -12.22
CA ALA A 26 13.50 -22.90 -13.36
C ALA A 26 12.69 -21.83 -14.11
N ARG A 27 11.39 -22.09 -14.31
CA ARG A 27 10.45 -21.11 -14.91
C ARG A 27 10.33 -19.83 -14.09
N ILE A 28 10.24 -19.92 -12.76
CA ILE A 28 10.22 -18.73 -11.89
C ILE A 28 11.55 -17.96 -12.01
N ALA A 29 12.69 -18.65 -12.06
CA ALA A 29 13.99 -18.01 -12.20
C ALA A 29 14.14 -17.25 -13.53
N GLU A 30 13.64 -17.82 -14.64
CA GLU A 30 13.62 -17.16 -15.95
C GLU A 30 12.77 -15.89 -15.93
N VAL A 31 11.54 -15.97 -15.42
CA VAL A 31 10.65 -14.82 -15.28
C VAL A 31 11.29 -13.74 -14.41
N ALA A 32 11.85 -14.11 -13.26
CA ALA A 32 12.47 -13.16 -12.35
C ALA A 32 13.64 -12.42 -13.02
N ARG A 33 14.45 -13.11 -13.84
CA ARG A 33 15.50 -12.50 -14.66
C ARG A 33 14.94 -11.52 -15.68
N HIS A 34 13.88 -11.91 -16.40
CA HIS A 34 13.21 -11.05 -17.36
C HIS A 34 12.70 -9.74 -16.74
N TYR A 35 12.18 -9.80 -15.51
CA TYR A 35 11.70 -8.60 -14.79
C TYR A 35 12.77 -7.93 -13.90
N HIS A 36 14.03 -8.34 -13.99
CA HIS A 36 15.15 -7.81 -13.18
C HIS A 36 14.89 -7.83 -11.67
N ARG A 37 14.28 -8.92 -11.17
CA ARG A 37 13.91 -9.12 -9.76
C ARG A 37 14.55 -10.38 -9.19
N SER A 38 14.63 -10.46 -7.86
CA SER A 38 14.92 -11.73 -7.20
C SER A 38 13.74 -12.70 -7.37
N MET A 39 13.98 -14.01 -7.31
CA MET A 39 12.89 -15.00 -7.34
C MET A 39 11.86 -14.76 -6.23
N ASN A 40 12.30 -14.39 -5.03
CA ASN A 40 11.40 -14.09 -3.91
C ASN A 40 10.51 -12.87 -4.23
N SER A 41 11.10 -11.80 -4.76
CA SER A 41 10.38 -10.60 -5.17
C SER A 41 9.37 -10.89 -6.27
N GLU A 42 9.69 -11.77 -7.21
CA GLU A 42 8.76 -12.20 -8.26
C GLU A 42 7.60 -13.02 -7.70
N ILE A 43 7.87 -13.96 -6.79
CA ILE A 43 6.83 -14.75 -6.12
C ILE A 43 5.87 -13.83 -5.35
N ILE A 44 6.41 -12.89 -4.57
CA ILE A 44 5.60 -11.92 -3.82
C ILE A 44 4.74 -11.08 -4.77
N ALA A 45 5.33 -10.52 -5.82
CA ALA A 45 4.59 -9.68 -6.77
C ALA A 45 3.44 -10.45 -7.46
N ARG A 46 3.65 -11.74 -7.76
CA ARG A 46 2.61 -12.61 -8.33
C ARG A 46 1.47 -12.86 -7.34
N LEU A 47 1.81 -13.19 -6.09
CA LEU A 47 0.83 -13.43 -5.03
C LEU A 47 0.02 -12.17 -4.71
N GLU A 48 0.67 -11.02 -4.59
CA GLU A 48 -0.01 -9.74 -4.38
C GLU A 48 -0.98 -9.45 -5.51
N LYS A 49 -0.53 -9.59 -6.77
CA LYS A 49 -1.39 -9.34 -7.94
C LYS A 49 -2.63 -10.24 -7.95
N THR A 50 -2.49 -11.53 -7.64
CA THR A 50 -3.62 -12.47 -7.66
C THR A 50 -4.56 -12.23 -6.49
N LEU A 51 -4.03 -12.05 -5.27
CA LEU A 51 -4.85 -11.81 -4.09
C LEU A 51 -5.58 -10.46 -4.14
N LEU A 52 -4.98 -9.45 -4.76
CA LEU A 52 -5.65 -8.17 -5.04
C LEU A 52 -6.78 -8.34 -6.07
N ALA A 53 -6.55 -9.10 -7.14
CA ALA A 53 -7.56 -9.36 -8.15
C ALA A 53 -8.75 -10.16 -7.60
N GLU A 54 -8.52 -11.05 -6.63
CA GLU A 54 -9.54 -11.82 -5.92
C GLU A 54 -10.23 -11.02 -4.81
N GLY A 55 -9.82 -9.78 -4.53
CA GLY A 55 -10.35 -8.96 -3.43
C GLY A 55 -9.94 -9.45 -2.03
N SER A 56 -9.01 -10.40 -1.94
CA SER A 56 -8.50 -10.96 -0.68
C SER A 56 -7.49 -10.04 0.02
N LEU A 57 -6.82 -9.16 -0.75
CA LEU A 57 -6.00 -8.08 -0.21
C LEU A 57 -6.70 -6.74 -0.43
N PRO A 58 -6.68 -5.82 0.55
CA PRO A 58 -7.05 -4.45 0.29
C PRO A 58 -6.07 -3.88 -0.75
N SER A 59 -6.59 -3.28 -1.82
CA SER A 59 -5.75 -2.48 -2.72
C SER A 59 -4.96 -1.50 -1.88
N ALA A 60 -3.65 -1.36 -2.12
CA ALA A 60 -2.81 -0.41 -1.40
C ALA A 60 -3.34 1.05 -1.52
N GLY A 61 -4.26 1.31 -2.45
CA GLY A 61 -5.03 2.55 -2.57
C GLY A 61 -6.46 2.53 -1.98
N SER A 62 -6.95 1.39 -1.49
CA SER A 62 -8.27 1.23 -0.85
C SER A 62 -8.23 1.23 0.68
N SER A 63 -7.07 1.40 1.33
CA SER A 63 -6.98 1.49 2.80
C SER A 63 -7.55 2.78 3.40
N ALA A 64 -8.41 3.52 2.69
CA ALA A 64 -9.13 4.67 3.24
C ALA A 64 -10.54 4.88 2.67
N ALA A 65 -11.06 4.00 1.79
CA ALA A 65 -12.39 4.22 1.21
C ALA A 65 -13.11 2.91 0.89
N ALA A 66 -14.25 2.74 1.56
CA ALA A 66 -15.28 1.70 1.44
C ALA A 66 -14.95 0.40 2.20
N SER A 67 -15.56 0.08 3.35
CA SER A 67 -16.91 0.42 3.83
C SER A 67 -16.92 0.36 5.38
N GLY A 68 -17.66 1.19 6.12
CA GLY A 68 -18.77 2.04 5.76
C GLY A 68 -18.78 3.37 6.53
N GLU A 69 -19.36 4.36 5.86
CA GLU A 69 -19.71 5.69 6.35
C GLU A 69 -18.53 6.49 6.92
N LEU A 70 -17.88 7.29 6.07
CA LEU A 70 -17.31 8.54 6.60
C LEU A 70 -18.46 9.22 7.36
N PRO A 71 -18.30 9.56 8.65
CA PRO A 71 -19.35 10.23 9.39
C PRO A 71 -19.91 11.42 8.60
N PRO A 72 -21.18 11.79 8.76
CA PRO A 72 -21.81 12.85 7.95
C PRO A 72 -21.03 14.17 7.94
N HIS A 73 -20.29 14.45 9.02
CA HIS A 73 -19.42 15.61 9.13
C HIS A 73 -18.19 15.56 8.20
N GLU A 74 -17.60 14.39 7.97
CA GLU A 74 -16.45 14.24 7.06
C GLU A 74 -16.87 14.37 5.59
N HIS A 75 -18.03 13.80 5.22
CA HIS A 75 -18.61 14.02 3.90
C HIS A 75 -18.86 15.50 3.62
N GLN A 76 -19.43 16.22 4.60
CA GLN A 76 -19.68 17.65 4.49
C GLN A 76 -18.38 18.46 4.37
N LEU A 77 -17.33 18.06 5.08
CA LEU A 77 -16.02 18.72 5.01
C LEU A 77 -15.35 18.51 3.65
N LEU A 78 -15.38 17.28 3.12
CA LEU A 78 -14.85 16.97 1.78
C LEU A 78 -15.63 17.69 0.67
N GLN A 79 -16.95 17.76 0.79
CA GLN A 79 -17.80 18.47 -0.16
C GLN A 79 -17.51 19.97 -0.14
N ARG A 80 -17.39 20.58 1.04
CA ARG A 80 -17.03 22.00 1.18
C ARG A 80 -15.63 22.27 0.65
N PHE A 81 -14.67 21.41 0.97
CA PHE A 81 -13.29 21.53 0.48
C PHE A 81 -13.25 21.57 -1.06
N ARG A 82 -13.96 20.65 -1.72
CA ARG A 82 -14.05 20.60 -3.18
C ARG A 82 -14.72 21.83 -3.81
N GLN A 83 -15.59 22.51 -3.07
CA GLN A 83 -16.29 23.72 -3.53
C GLN A 83 -15.50 25.01 -3.28
N LEU A 84 -14.42 24.98 -2.49
CA LEU A 84 -13.58 26.16 -2.27
C LEU A 84 -12.75 26.49 -3.52
N PRO A 85 -12.55 27.77 -3.87
CA PRO A 85 -11.57 28.19 -4.86
C PRO A 85 -10.16 27.71 -4.51
N GLN A 86 -9.36 27.38 -5.53
CA GLN A 86 -7.96 26.93 -5.37
C GLN A 86 -7.11 27.71 -4.36
N PRO A 87 -7.11 29.06 -4.32
CA PRO A 87 -6.33 29.80 -3.33
C PRO A 87 -6.77 29.55 -1.87
N GLN A 88 -8.03 29.19 -1.64
CA GLN A 88 -8.56 28.89 -0.31
C GLN A 88 -8.26 27.44 0.09
N GLN A 89 -8.25 26.51 -0.87
CA GLN A 89 -7.84 25.12 -0.64
C GLN A 89 -6.36 25.04 -0.23
N SER A 90 -5.48 25.76 -0.94
CA SER A 90 -4.05 25.77 -0.66
C SER A 90 -3.73 26.39 0.70
N ALA A 91 -4.41 27.47 1.08
CA ALA A 91 -4.30 28.07 2.41
C ALA A 91 -4.75 27.11 3.53
N LEU A 92 -5.85 26.38 3.32
CA LEU A 92 -6.35 25.41 4.30
C LEU A 92 -5.38 24.22 4.47
N ILE A 93 -4.84 23.69 3.38
CA ILE A 93 -3.81 22.64 3.42
C ILE A 93 -2.57 23.12 4.16
N ALA A 94 -2.10 24.34 3.87
CA ALA A 94 -0.95 24.94 4.55
C ALA A 94 -1.18 25.06 6.06
N LEU A 95 -2.39 25.47 6.47
CA LEU A 95 -2.77 25.60 7.88
C LEU A 95 -2.81 24.25 8.59
N LEU A 96 -3.41 23.22 7.97
CA LEU A 96 -3.44 21.85 8.51
C LEU A 96 -2.04 21.24 8.64
N ASN A 97 -1.16 21.47 7.66
CA ASN A 97 0.23 21.00 7.69
C ASN A 97 1.06 21.72 8.77
N SER A 98 0.75 23.00 9.05
CA SER A 98 1.41 23.76 10.12
C SER A 98 0.99 23.25 11.51
N ALA A 99 -0.28 22.88 11.67
CA ALA A 99 -0.82 22.35 12.91
C ALA A 99 -0.34 20.92 13.22
N ALA A 100 -0.02 20.11 12.20
CA ALA A 100 0.47 18.74 12.38
C ALA A 100 1.97 18.65 12.73
N ASN A 101 2.73 19.74 12.53
CA ASN A 101 4.17 19.82 12.78
C ASN A 101 4.53 20.61 14.06
N SER A 102 3.53 20.98 14.86
CA SER A 102 3.67 21.65 16.17
C SER A 102 3.43 20.66 17.30
#